data_AF-A0AAJ1J804-F1
#
_entry.id   AF-A0AAJ1J804-F1
#
_cell.length_a   1.000
_cell.length_b   1.000
_cell.length_c   1.000
_cell.angle_alpha   90.00
_cell.angle_beta   90.00
_cell.angle_gamma   90.00
#
_symmetry.space_group_name_H-M   'P 1'
#
loop_
_entity.id
_entity.type
_entity.pdbx_description
1 polymer ?
#
loop_
_entity_poly.entity_id
_entity_poly.type
_entity_poly.pdbx_seq_one_letter_code
_entity_poly.pdbx_strand_id
1 'polypeptide(L)' 'MWVKQEKKTLPKTAPSVYWAYINLGKLAGWYDSKRNGRVGWERLWEGWFLLQTILEGYLLSKSLEL' A
#
# COMPACT_ATOMS: atom_id res chain seq x y z
N MET A 1 -4.29 -3.44 -0.22
CA MET A 1 -2.88 -3.24 0.16
C MET A 1 -2.20 -4.48 0.75
N TRP A 2 -2.72 -5.11 1.81
CA TRP A 2 -2.08 -6.25 2.48
C TRP A 2 -1.67 -7.39 1.53
N VAL A 3 -2.63 -7.95 0.78
CA VAL A 3 -2.37 -9.06 -0.16
C VAL A 3 -1.30 -8.70 -1.19
N LYS A 4 -1.25 -7.44 -1.64
CA LYS A 4 -0.25 -6.95 -2.60
C LYS A 4 1.16 -6.91 -2.00
N GLN A 5 1.29 -6.41 -0.77
CA GLN A 5 2.60 -6.21 -0.11
C GLN A 5 3.12 -7.47 0.59
N GLU A 6 2.27 -8.13 1.37
CA GLU A 6 2.67 -9.25 2.22
C GLU A 6 2.58 -10.60 1.49
N LYS A 7 1.79 -10.68 0.41
CA LYS A 7 1.50 -11.93 -0.33
C LYS A 7 1.03 -13.08 0.57
N LYS A 8 0.36 -12.73 1.67
CA LYS A 8 -0.16 -13.64 2.69
C LYS A 8 -1.67 -13.47 2.83
N THR A 9 -2.28 -14.42 3.52
CA THR A 9 -3.67 -14.30 3.98
C THR A 9 -3.86 -13.05 4.83
N LEU A 10 -5.09 -12.52 4.82
CA LEU A 10 -5.44 -11.32 5.59
C LEU A 10 -5.18 -11.55 7.09
N PRO A 11 -4.66 -10.54 7.80
CA PRO A 11 -4.39 -10.67 9.22
C PRO A 11 -5.72 -10.65 9.98
N LYS A 12 -5.77 -11.34 11.13
CA LYS A 12 -6.97 -11.35 12.00
C LYS A 12 -7.26 -9.98 12.60
N THR A 13 -6.21 -9.18 12.82
CA THR A 13 -6.27 -7.82 13.38
C THR A 13 -5.73 -6.84 12.37
N ALA A 14 -6.34 -5.65 12.30
CA ALA A 14 -5.86 -4.59 11.43
C ALA A 14 -4.39 -4.23 11.79
N PRO A 15 -3.51 -4.05 10.78
CA PRO A 15 -2.16 -3.57 11.03
C PRO A 15 -2.14 -2.15 11.58
N SER A 16 -1.00 -1.73 12.14
CA SER A 16 -0.83 -0.38 12.66
C SER A 16 -0.80 0.68 11.55
N VAL A 17 -1.08 1.93 11.92
CA VAL A 17 -0.91 3.09 11.01
C VAL A 17 0.55 3.19 10.53
N TYR A 18 1.51 2.88 11.39
CA TYR A 18 2.92 2.85 11.01
C TYR A 18 3.21 1.80 9.91
N TRP A 19 2.60 0.61 10.00
CA TRP A 19 2.67 -0.37 8.92
C TRP A 19 2.11 0.20 7.62
N ALA A 20 0.98 0.91 7.67
CA ALA A 20 0.39 1.52 6.47
C ALA A 20 1.31 2.59 5.86
N TYR A 21 1.86 3.47 6.68
CA TYR A 21 2.81 4.51 6.28
C TYR A 21 4.03 3.93 5.54
N ILE A 22 4.68 2.93 6.12
CA ILE A 22 5.85 2.27 5.50
C ILE A 22 5.46 1.56 4.20
N ASN A 23 4.31 0.90 4.17
CA ASN A 23 3.88 0.13 3.00
C ASN A 23 3.36 1.01 1.85
N LEU A 24 2.89 2.22 2.12
CA LEU A 24 2.65 3.21 1.06
C LEU A 24 3.96 3.60 0.39
N GLY A 25 5.00 3.92 1.17
CA GLY A 25 6.33 4.20 0.63
C GLY A 25 6.86 3.03 -0.22
N LYS A 26 6.78 1.80 0.31
CA LYS A 26 7.22 0.60 -0.44
C LYS A 26 6.45 0.39 -1.75
N LEU A 27 5.17 0.76 -1.79
CA LEU A 27 4.36 0.66 -3.01
C LEU A 27 4.90 1.58 -4.12
N ALA A 28 5.44 2.74 -3.74
CA ALA A 28 6.17 3.67 -4.60
C ALA A 28 7.67 3.37 -4.74
N GLY A 29 8.11 2.15 -4.40
CA GLY A 29 9.50 1.72 -4.53
C GLY A 29 10.47 2.34 -3.52
N TRP A 30 10.00 2.83 -2.36
CA TRP A 30 10.89 3.26 -1.27
C TRP A 30 11.46 2.05 -0.50
N TYR A 31 12.77 2.05 -0.25
CA TYR A 31 13.53 0.92 0.31
C TYR A 31 14.35 1.27 1.57
N ASP A 32 14.09 2.43 2.20
CA ASP A 32 14.79 2.90 3.42
C ASP A 32 16.32 2.86 3.34
N SER A 33 16.91 3.37 2.24
CA SER A 33 18.36 3.32 2.00
C SER A 33 19.21 3.96 3.11
N LYS A 34 18.63 4.92 3.84
CA LYS A 34 19.26 5.64 4.95
C LYS A 34 18.87 5.12 6.34
N ARG A 35 18.07 4.04 6.40
CA ARG A 35 17.68 3.35 7.64
C ARG A 35 17.12 4.27 8.72
N ASN A 36 16.30 5.23 8.31
CA ASN A 36 15.71 6.20 9.22
C ASN A 36 14.20 5.99 9.39
N GLY A 37 13.59 5.06 8.63
CA GLY A 37 12.16 4.77 8.71
C GLY A 37 11.26 5.91 8.24
N ARG A 38 11.81 6.95 7.57
CA ARG A 38 11.08 8.15 7.15
C ARG A 38 10.88 8.15 5.65
N VAL A 39 9.66 7.83 5.24
CA VAL A 39 9.16 8.01 3.88
C VAL A 39 8.95 9.51 3.64
N GLY A 40 9.61 10.05 2.60
CA GLY A 40 9.41 11.43 2.16
C GLY A 40 8.03 11.65 1.54
N TRP A 41 7.55 12.89 1.57
CA TRP A 41 6.20 13.25 1.10
C TRP A 41 5.92 12.79 -0.34
N GLU A 42 6.85 12.99 -1.27
CA GLU A 42 6.71 12.58 -2.67
C GLU A 42 6.40 11.08 -2.80
N ARG A 43 7.19 10.23 -2.13
CA ARG A 43 6.99 8.76 -2.15
C ARG A 43 5.73 8.33 -1.43
N LEU A 44 5.34 9.06 -0.38
CA LEU A 44 4.09 8.79 0.32
C LEU A 44 2.89 9.10 -0.58
N TRP A 45 2.93 10.22 -1.30
CA TRP A 45 1.88 10.63 -2.23
C TRP A 45 1.80 9.69 -3.44
N GLU A 46 2.94 9.34 -4.06
CA GLU A 46 2.99 8.34 -5.14
C GLU A 46 2.40 7.00 -4.70
N GLY A 47 2.75 6.54 -3.49
CA GLY A 47 2.24 5.30 -2.93
C GLY A 47 0.73 5.35 -2.69
N TRP A 48 0.23 6.47 -2.18
CA TRP A 48 -1.20 6.71 -2.04
C TRP A 48 -1.93 6.68 -3.38
N PHE A 49 -1.40 7.38 -4.39
CA PHE A 49 -2.00 7.44 -5.72
C PHE A 49 -2.08 6.05 -6.36
N LEU A 50 -0.98 5.28 -6.33
CA LEU A 50 -0.95 3.90 -6.82
C LEU A 50 -1.96 3.01 -6.10
N LEU A 51 -2.13 3.19 -4.79
CA LEU A 51 -3.13 2.45 -4.02
C LEU A 51 -4.56 2.76 -4.50
N GLN A 52 -4.87 4.04 -4.78
CA GLN A 52 -6.17 4.43 -5.32
C GLN A 52 -6.44 3.79 -6.69
N THR A 53 -5.45 3.81 -7.60
CA THR A 53 -5.59 3.16 -8.93
C THR A 53 -5.86 1.65 -8.81
N ILE A 54 -5.16 0.96 -7.90
CA ILE A 54 -5.41 -0.47 -7.65
C ILE A 54 -6.82 -0.69 -7.08
N LEU A 55 -7.29 0.20 -6.20
CA LEU A 55 -8.62 0.12 -5.62
C LEU A 55 -9.72 0.33 -6.67
N GLU A 56 -9.57 1.32 -7.54
CA GLU A 56 -10.50 1.57 -8.65
C GLU A 56 -10.61 0.36 -9.57
N GLY A 57 -9.47 -0.21 -9.99
CA GLY A 57 -9.46 -1.43 -10.81
C GLY A 57 -10.11 -2.63 -10.12
N TYR A 58 -9.89 -2.80 -8.82
CA TYR A 58 -10.55 -3.85 -8.03
C TYR A 58 -12.07 -3.65 -7.95
N LEU A 59 -12.53 -2.43 -7.68
CA LEU A 59 -13.95 -2.11 -7.59
C LEU A 59 -14.66 -2.28 -8.93
N LEU A 60 -14.00 -1.88 -10.02
CA LEU A 60 -14.50 -2.11 -11.38
C LEU A 60 -14.65 -3.61 -11.67
N SER A 61 -13.61 -4.42 -11.42
CA SER A 61 -13.68 -5.88 -11.60
C SER A 61 -14.85 -6.48 -10.82
N LYS A 62 -15.00 -6.08 -9.55
CA LYS A 62 -16.08 -6.55 -8.68
C LYS A 62 -17.47 -6.16 -9.19
N SER A 63 -17.61 -5.00 -9.82
CA SER A 63 -18.90 -4.58 -10.41
C SER A 63 -19.28 -5.35 -11.68
N LEU A 64 -18.31 -5.94 -12.39
CA LEU A 64 -18.53 -6.71 -13.62
C LEU A 64 -18.81 -8.20 -13.35
N GLU A 65 -18.50 -8.68 -12.15
CA GLU A 65 -18.78 -10.05 -11.70
C GLU A 65 -20.22 -10.24 -11.15
N LEU A 66 -21.02 -9.16 -11.13
CA LEU A 66 -22.46 -9.15 -10.82
C LEU A 66 -23.29 -9.43 -12.08
#